data_AF-A0A7G8T9V3-F1
#
_entry.id   AF-A0A7G8T9V3-F1
#
_cell.length_a   1.000
_cell.length_b   1.000
_cell.length_c   1.000
_cell.angle_alpha   90.00
_cell.angle_beta   90.00
_cell.angle_gamma   90.00
#
_symmetry.space_group_name_H-M   'P 1'
#
loop_
_entity.id
_entity.type
_entity.pdbx_description
1 polymer ?
#
loop_
_entity_poly.entity_id
_entity_poly.type
_entity_poly.pdbx_seq_one_letter_code
_entity_poly.pdbx_strand_id
1 'polypeptide(L)'
;MPPPTRPAGRNKRTENRFWRGRKRKFPAVFNNRNGGFSVKESDNYFAHPSACVDEGAEIGEGTKIWHFCHISAGCSVGSGCTIGQNVFVAPGVKIGDNCKIQNNVSVYEGVELGDYVFCGPSMVFTNVQRPRCRYPQRGAQFYAKTPVGDGASIGANATIVCGHRIGRNSFIAAGSVVTKDVPDHAIMMGCPARRSGWACECGEKLNEELVCPKCGRKYVQGENGLKEVQK
;
A
#
# COMPACT_ATOMS: atom_id res chain seq x y z
N MET A 1 67.06 -15.90 -31.25
CA MET A 1 66.52 -14.54 -31.40
C MET A 1 65.96 -14.10 -30.05
N PRO A 2 66.42 -12.97 -29.50
CA PRO A 2 66.06 -12.48 -28.16
C PRO A 2 64.66 -11.82 -28.14
N PRO A 3 63.99 -11.72 -26.98
CA PRO A 3 62.72 -11.02 -26.87
C PRO A 3 62.91 -9.50 -26.99
N PRO A 4 61.97 -8.75 -27.60
CA PRO A 4 62.05 -7.30 -27.65
C PRO A 4 61.84 -6.68 -26.27
N THR A 5 62.66 -5.67 -26.00
CA THR A 5 62.82 -4.89 -24.78
C THR A 5 61.62 -4.00 -24.47
N ARG A 6 61.28 -3.87 -23.18
CA ARG A 6 60.34 -2.85 -22.67
C ARG A 6 60.91 -1.44 -22.83
N PRO A 7 60.10 -0.42 -23.18
CA PRO A 7 60.40 0.95 -22.79
C PRO A 7 59.74 1.27 -21.44
N ALA A 8 60.54 1.85 -20.55
CA ALA A 8 60.11 2.43 -19.29
C ALA A 8 59.41 3.78 -19.54
N GLY A 9 58.18 3.92 -19.05
CA GLY A 9 57.43 5.17 -19.05
C GLY A 9 56.62 5.31 -17.77
N ARG A 10 57.23 5.91 -16.74
CA ARG A 10 56.53 6.44 -15.57
C ARG A 10 55.58 7.54 -16.04
N ASN A 11 54.30 7.49 -15.64
CA ASN A 11 53.65 8.68 -15.11
C ASN A 11 52.35 8.38 -14.34
N LYS A 12 52.43 8.64 -13.03
CA LYS A 12 51.50 9.44 -12.20
C LYS A 12 50.00 9.09 -12.20
N ARG A 13 49.63 8.42 -11.10
CA ARG A 13 48.57 8.81 -10.13
C ARG A 13 47.34 9.51 -10.72
N THR A 14 46.28 8.73 -10.84
CA THR A 14 44.93 8.98 -10.28
C THR A 14 44.69 10.40 -9.74
N GLU A 15 43.97 11.22 -10.49
CA GLU A 15 43.17 12.30 -9.92
C GLU A 15 41.79 12.36 -10.58
N ASN A 16 40.79 12.26 -9.71
CA ASN A 16 39.36 12.34 -9.98
C ASN A 16 39.00 13.62 -10.75
N ARG A 17 38.53 13.45 -11.98
CA ARG A 17 37.88 14.51 -12.78
C ARG A 17 36.43 14.12 -13.08
N PHE A 18 35.64 14.00 -12.03
CA PHE A 18 34.19 13.99 -12.09
C PHE A 18 33.73 14.85 -10.92
N TRP A 19 32.80 15.78 -11.15
CA TRP A 19 32.38 16.90 -10.28
C TRP A 19 33.07 18.25 -10.53
N ARG A 20 32.77 18.85 -11.68
CA ARG A 20 32.61 20.32 -11.78
C ARG A 20 31.24 20.63 -12.40
N GLY A 21 30.25 20.84 -11.54
CA GLY A 21 28.88 21.16 -11.91
C GLY A 21 28.28 22.22 -10.98
N ARG A 22 28.28 23.47 -11.45
CA ARG A 22 27.47 24.65 -11.09
C ARG A 22 26.86 24.71 -9.68
N LYS A 23 27.36 25.63 -8.86
CA LYS A 23 26.66 26.18 -7.68
C LYS A 23 25.32 26.78 -8.14
N ARG A 24 24.24 26.01 -8.06
CA ARG A 24 22.88 26.58 -8.08
C ARG A 24 22.66 27.25 -6.73
N LYS A 25 22.40 28.56 -6.76
CA LYS A 25 21.91 29.31 -5.60
C LYS A 25 20.59 28.65 -5.18
N PHE A 26 20.58 28.00 -4.02
CA PHE A 26 19.35 27.62 -3.36
C PHE A 26 18.60 28.92 -2.99
N PRO A 27 17.30 29.05 -3.27
CA PRO A 27 16.54 30.16 -2.72
C PRO A 27 16.55 30.05 -1.20
N ALA A 28 16.73 31.20 -0.55
CA ALA A 28 16.86 31.32 0.89
C ALA A 28 15.71 30.60 1.61
N VAL A 29 16.07 29.75 2.57
CA VAL A 29 15.14 29.22 3.57
C VAL A 29 14.61 30.41 4.34
N PHE A 30 13.37 30.80 4.07
CA PHE A 30 12.67 31.80 4.87
C PHE A 30 12.33 31.13 6.21
N ASN A 31 13.11 31.49 7.23
CA ASN A 31 12.84 31.10 8.60
C ASN A 31 11.65 31.93 9.10
N ASN A 32 10.45 31.35 9.08
CA ASN A 32 9.30 32.00 9.70
C ASN A 32 9.43 31.87 11.21
N ARG A 33 9.49 33.00 11.92
CA ARG A 33 9.90 33.12 13.33
C ARG A 33 8.91 32.56 14.35
N ASN A 34 7.86 31.84 13.94
CA ASN A 34 6.91 31.22 14.86
C ASN A 34 6.81 29.72 14.53
N GLY A 35 7.53 28.90 15.30
CA GLY A 35 7.57 27.43 15.19
C GLY A 35 6.26 26.74 15.59
N GLY A 36 5.14 27.14 15.00
CA GLY A 36 3.87 26.43 15.08
C GLY A 36 3.60 25.71 13.77
N PHE A 37 3.45 24.38 13.82
CA PHE A 37 2.79 23.65 12.75
C PHE A 37 1.31 24.03 12.80
N SER A 38 0.86 24.89 11.88
CA SER A 38 -0.56 25.19 11.73
C SER A 38 -1.26 23.94 11.21
N VAL A 39 -2.08 23.32 12.06
CA VAL A 39 -3.02 22.29 11.62
C VAL A 39 -3.99 22.96 10.66
N LYS A 40 -4.05 22.49 9.40
CA LYS A 40 -5.23 22.72 8.57
C LYS A 40 -6.37 21.91 9.21
N GLU A 41 -7.03 22.49 10.21
CA GLU A 41 -8.37 22.05 10.61
C GLU A 41 -9.30 22.50 9.49
N SER A 42 -9.39 21.69 8.43
CA SER A 42 -10.62 21.63 7.67
C SER A 42 -11.61 20.88 8.56
N ASP A 43 -12.75 21.49 8.87
CA ASP A 43 -13.79 20.98 9.80
C ASP A 43 -14.26 19.53 9.53
N ASN A 44 -13.85 18.93 8.42
CA ASN A 44 -14.27 17.62 7.96
C ASN A 44 -13.34 16.47 8.37
N TYR A 45 -12.04 16.67 8.60
CA TYR A 45 -11.13 15.55 8.91
C TYR A 45 -9.97 15.97 9.83
N PHE A 46 -9.43 14.99 10.55
CA PHE A 46 -8.27 15.20 11.42
C PHE A 46 -6.99 14.79 10.71
N ALA A 47 -6.00 15.69 10.67
CA ALA A 47 -4.63 15.34 10.31
C ALA A 47 -3.65 15.81 11.38
N HIS A 48 -2.82 14.89 11.86
CA HIS A 48 -1.76 15.21 12.80
C HIS A 48 -0.79 16.24 12.17
N PRO A 49 -0.26 17.24 12.91
CA PRO A 49 0.63 18.27 12.37
C PRO A 49 1.91 17.74 11.68
N SER A 50 2.32 16.50 11.98
CA SER A 50 3.46 15.85 11.33
C SER A 50 3.10 15.06 10.06
N ALA A 51 1.82 14.96 9.71
CA ALA A 51 1.38 14.37 8.45
C ALA A 51 1.53 15.40 7.31
N CYS A 52 1.94 14.92 6.15
CA CYS A 52 2.00 15.68 4.90
C CYS A 52 0.80 15.28 4.05
N VAL A 53 -0.13 16.22 3.82
CA VAL A 53 -1.26 16.04 2.90
C VAL A 53 -1.06 17.03 1.77
N ASP A 54 -0.76 16.52 0.59
CA ASP A 54 -0.50 17.34 -0.58
C ASP A 54 -1.79 18.02 -1.08
N GLU A 55 -1.65 19.18 -1.71
CA GLU A 55 -2.78 19.90 -2.31
C GLU A 55 -3.43 19.07 -3.43
N GLY A 56 -4.76 18.99 -3.42
CA GLY A 56 -5.53 18.17 -4.35
C GLY A 56 -5.74 16.72 -3.92
N ALA A 57 -5.36 16.34 -2.69
CA ALA A 57 -5.85 15.13 -2.06
C ALA A 57 -7.29 15.34 -1.54
N GLU A 58 -8.19 14.41 -1.85
CA GLU A 58 -9.58 14.43 -1.37
C GLU A 58 -9.69 13.52 -0.14
N ILE A 59 -10.10 14.09 1.00
CA ILE A 59 -10.25 13.36 2.26
C ILE A 59 -11.69 13.51 2.75
N GLY A 60 -12.37 12.37 2.93
CA GLY A 60 -13.75 12.30 3.40
C GLY A 60 -13.93 12.66 4.87
N GLU A 61 -15.18 12.89 5.26
CA GLU A 61 -15.54 13.37 6.59
C GLU A 61 -15.23 12.34 7.68
N GLY A 62 -14.78 12.80 8.85
CA GLY A 62 -14.47 11.94 10.01
C GLY A 62 -13.21 11.10 9.86
N THR A 63 -12.47 11.24 8.75
CA THR A 63 -11.20 10.54 8.54
C THR A 63 -10.11 11.08 9.45
N LYS A 64 -9.29 10.18 9.99
CA LYS A 64 -8.19 10.49 10.92
C LYS A 64 -6.85 10.06 10.35
N ILE A 65 -5.94 11.01 10.19
CA ILE A 65 -4.59 10.81 9.68
C ILE A 65 -3.59 11.03 10.81
N TRP A 66 -2.85 9.99 11.16
CA TRP A 66 -1.90 10.00 12.27
C TRP A 66 -0.48 10.43 11.82
N HIS A 67 0.47 10.33 12.74
CA HIS A 67 1.83 10.86 12.62
C HIS A 67 2.56 10.40 11.35
N PHE A 68 3.29 11.33 10.73
CA PHE A 68 4.25 11.06 9.64
C PHE A 68 3.65 10.33 8.42
N CYS A 69 2.35 10.47 8.20
CA CYS A 69 1.75 10.02 6.95
C CYS A 69 2.15 10.94 5.81
N HIS A 70 2.21 10.42 4.59
CA HIS A 70 2.25 11.23 3.38
C HIS A 70 1.13 10.79 2.45
N ILE A 71 0.17 11.69 2.25
CA ILE A 71 -0.98 11.53 1.36
C ILE A 71 -0.74 12.39 0.13
N SER A 72 -0.55 11.74 -1.02
CA SER A 72 -0.15 12.42 -2.25
C SER A 72 -1.33 13.09 -2.96
N ALA A 73 -1.04 14.08 -3.81
CA ALA A 73 -2.05 14.77 -4.60
C ALA A 73 -2.84 13.82 -5.52
N GLY A 74 -4.14 14.08 -5.70
CA GLY A 74 -5.02 13.33 -6.60
C GLY A 74 -5.45 11.96 -6.09
N CYS A 75 -5.12 11.58 -4.85
CA CYS A 75 -5.76 10.43 -4.22
C CYS A 75 -7.13 10.82 -3.63
N SER A 76 -8.00 9.82 -3.51
CA SER A 76 -9.31 9.94 -2.86
C SER A 76 -9.35 8.98 -1.68
N VAL A 77 -9.51 9.52 -0.46
CA VAL A 77 -9.75 8.76 0.76
C VAL A 77 -11.16 9.02 1.23
N GLY A 78 -11.96 7.96 1.40
CA GLY A 78 -13.34 8.05 1.86
C GLY A 78 -13.49 8.57 3.29
N SER A 79 -14.73 8.52 3.78
CA SER A 79 -15.17 9.02 5.08
C SER A 79 -14.93 7.97 6.18
N GLY A 80 -14.72 8.42 7.42
CA GLY A 80 -14.57 7.54 8.58
C GLY A 80 -13.32 6.65 8.57
N CYS A 81 -12.33 6.96 7.72
CA CYS A 81 -11.11 6.18 7.61
C CYS A 81 -10.15 6.46 8.78
N THR A 82 -9.34 5.47 9.14
CA THR A 82 -8.23 5.65 10.09
C THR A 82 -6.92 5.28 9.42
N ILE A 83 -6.03 6.26 9.31
CA ILE A 83 -4.73 6.14 8.64
C ILE A 83 -3.62 6.24 9.68
N GLY A 84 -3.04 5.08 10.02
CA GLY A 84 -2.02 4.91 11.06
C GLY A 84 -0.69 5.60 10.76
N GLN A 85 0.25 5.52 11.70
CA GLN A 85 1.54 6.20 11.60
C GLN A 85 2.35 5.70 10.39
N ASN A 86 3.05 6.62 9.72
CA ASN A 86 3.97 6.33 8.62
C ASN A 86 3.29 5.58 7.45
N VAL A 87 2.02 5.92 7.19
CA VAL A 87 1.31 5.44 6.01
C VAL A 87 1.64 6.34 4.83
N PHE A 88 1.88 5.71 3.69
CA PHE A 88 2.04 6.40 2.41
C PHE A 88 0.86 6.08 1.49
N VAL A 89 0.24 7.10 0.93
CA VAL A 89 -0.79 6.96 -0.12
C VAL A 89 -0.28 7.65 -1.37
N ALA A 90 -0.09 6.85 -2.43
CA ALA A 90 0.42 7.33 -3.71
C ALA A 90 -0.63 8.13 -4.50
N PRO A 91 -0.21 8.92 -5.51
CA PRO A 91 -1.13 9.65 -6.37
C PRO A 91 -2.14 8.73 -7.06
N GLY A 92 -3.38 9.22 -7.22
CA GLY A 92 -4.43 8.50 -7.96
C GLY A 92 -5.02 7.27 -7.26
N VAL A 93 -4.55 6.93 -6.04
CA VAL A 93 -5.10 5.84 -5.23
C VAL A 93 -6.52 6.19 -4.78
N LYS A 94 -7.40 5.17 -4.78
CA LYS A 94 -8.76 5.26 -4.25
C LYS A 94 -8.91 4.36 -3.04
N ILE A 95 -9.37 4.93 -1.95
CA ILE A 95 -9.67 4.26 -0.69
C ILE A 95 -11.13 4.56 -0.36
N GLY A 96 -11.94 3.52 -0.19
CA GLY A 96 -13.35 3.61 0.18
C GLY A 96 -13.58 4.16 1.58
N ASP A 97 -14.81 4.01 2.05
CA ASP A 97 -15.25 4.50 3.35
C ASP A 97 -14.92 3.49 4.47
N ASN A 98 -14.74 3.99 5.69
CA ASN A 98 -14.55 3.21 6.90
C ASN A 98 -13.34 2.24 6.87
N CYS A 99 -12.36 2.51 6.01
CA CYS A 99 -11.13 1.73 5.96
C CYS A 99 -10.26 1.97 7.20
N LYS A 100 -9.56 0.92 7.64
CA LYS A 100 -8.59 0.99 8.72
C LYS A 100 -7.24 0.55 8.22
N ILE A 101 -6.36 1.51 8.01
CA ILE A 101 -5.00 1.30 7.53
C ILE A 101 -4.06 1.49 8.72
N GLN A 102 -3.47 0.39 9.19
CA GLN A 102 -2.58 0.41 10.34
C GLN A 102 -1.19 0.94 9.97
N ASN A 103 -0.32 1.06 10.97
CA ASN A 103 1.00 1.68 10.82
C ASN A 103 1.88 1.01 9.74
N ASN A 104 2.73 1.81 9.09
CA ASN A 104 3.73 1.38 8.11
C ASN A 104 3.19 0.70 6.85
N VAL A 105 1.95 1.02 6.45
CA VAL A 105 1.37 0.51 5.20
C VAL A 105 1.61 1.52 4.08
N SER A 106 2.08 1.04 2.93
CA SER A 106 2.21 1.87 1.72
C SER A 106 1.20 1.42 0.68
N VAL A 107 0.26 2.30 0.36
CA VAL A 107 -0.76 2.09 -0.67
C VAL A 107 -0.24 2.74 -1.95
N TYR A 108 0.36 1.92 -2.81
CA TYR A 108 0.99 2.38 -4.05
C TYR A 108 -0.03 2.60 -5.18
N GLU A 109 0.41 3.35 -6.19
CA GLU A 109 -0.37 3.55 -7.41
C GLU A 109 -0.76 2.20 -8.03
N GLY A 110 -2.04 2.08 -8.40
CA GLY A 110 -2.66 0.85 -8.88
C GLY A 110 -3.38 0.04 -7.80
N VAL A 111 -3.18 0.33 -6.52
CA VAL A 111 -3.99 -0.25 -5.44
C VAL A 111 -5.29 0.54 -5.30
N GLU A 112 -6.41 -0.18 -5.25
CA GLU A 112 -7.75 0.38 -5.08
C GLU A 112 -8.40 -0.38 -3.92
N LEU A 113 -8.76 0.31 -2.84
CA LEU A 113 -9.40 -0.29 -1.66
C LEU A 113 -10.90 0.04 -1.67
N GLY A 114 -11.75 -0.98 -1.57
CA GLY A 114 -13.18 -0.82 -1.33
C GLY A 114 -13.50 -0.40 0.11
N ASP A 115 -14.78 -0.43 0.45
CA ASP A 115 -15.25 0.04 1.76
C ASP A 115 -14.92 -0.98 2.86
N TYR A 116 -14.77 -0.53 4.11
CA TYR A 116 -14.54 -1.37 5.29
C TYR A 116 -13.29 -2.28 5.20
N VAL A 117 -12.34 -1.96 4.33
CA VAL A 117 -11.09 -2.72 4.21
C VAL A 117 -10.20 -2.49 5.44
N PHE A 118 -9.66 -3.58 5.98
CA PHE A 118 -8.68 -3.57 7.07
C PHE A 118 -7.29 -3.93 6.54
N CYS A 119 -6.34 -3.01 6.62
CA CYS A 119 -4.93 -3.27 6.33
C CYS A 119 -4.17 -3.35 7.66
N GLY A 120 -3.76 -4.56 8.05
CA GLY A 120 -3.02 -4.83 9.28
C GLY A 120 -1.63 -4.16 9.31
N PRO A 121 -1.01 -4.07 10.50
CA PRO A 121 0.23 -3.34 10.67
C PRO A 121 1.34 -3.93 9.81
N SER A 122 2.06 -3.05 9.11
CA SER A 122 3.17 -3.36 8.21
C SER A 122 2.84 -4.38 7.11
N MET A 123 1.56 -4.53 6.73
CA MET A 123 1.24 -5.25 5.49
C MET A 123 1.77 -4.47 4.28
N VAL A 124 2.11 -5.18 3.21
CA VAL A 124 2.85 -4.63 2.08
C VAL A 124 2.08 -4.86 0.78
N PHE A 125 1.77 -3.77 0.08
CA PHE A 125 1.38 -3.82 -1.33
C PHE A 125 2.62 -3.70 -2.23
N THR A 126 2.50 -4.24 -3.43
CA THR A 126 3.45 -4.02 -4.51
C THR A 126 2.67 -3.50 -5.73
N ASN A 127 3.37 -2.95 -6.71
CA ASN A 127 2.75 -2.51 -7.97
C ASN A 127 3.55 -2.92 -9.22
N VAL A 128 4.83 -3.28 -9.08
CA VAL A 128 5.67 -3.76 -10.18
C VAL A 128 5.97 -5.24 -10.00
N GLN A 129 5.61 -6.07 -11.00
CA GLN A 129 5.78 -7.52 -10.91
C GLN A 129 7.25 -7.98 -10.93
N ARG A 130 8.12 -7.28 -11.67
CA ARG A 130 9.52 -7.69 -11.89
C ARG A 130 10.46 -6.49 -11.78
N PRO A 131 10.58 -5.85 -10.59
CA PRO A 131 11.36 -4.63 -10.44
C PRO A 131 12.86 -4.90 -10.65
N ARG A 132 13.51 -4.07 -11.47
CA ARG A 132 14.97 -4.09 -11.69
C ARG A 132 15.51 -2.68 -11.72
N CYS A 133 16.40 -2.34 -10.78
CA CYS A 133 16.95 -0.98 -10.67
C CYS A 133 17.68 -0.50 -11.94
N ARG A 134 18.43 -1.39 -12.61
CA ARG A 134 19.13 -1.06 -13.87
C ARG A 134 18.18 -0.78 -15.05
N TYR A 135 16.95 -1.30 -14.96
CA TYR A 135 15.91 -1.22 -15.99
C TYR A 135 14.63 -0.70 -15.36
N PRO A 136 14.59 0.60 -14.99
CA PRO A 136 13.51 1.15 -14.20
C PRO A 136 12.20 1.13 -14.99
N GLN A 137 11.17 0.56 -14.39
CA GLN A 137 9.79 0.55 -14.90
C GLN A 137 9.05 1.70 -14.22
N ARG A 138 8.88 2.82 -14.92
CA ARG A 138 8.31 4.06 -14.38
C ARG A 138 7.09 4.49 -15.19
N GLY A 139 6.05 4.89 -14.48
CA GLY A 139 4.78 5.34 -15.06
C GLY A 139 3.67 4.29 -14.93
N ALA A 140 2.43 4.77 -14.96
CA ALA A 140 1.20 4.01 -14.73
C ALA A 140 1.10 2.72 -15.58
N GLN A 141 1.67 2.70 -16.78
CA GLN A 141 1.66 1.55 -17.68
C GLN A 141 2.42 0.31 -17.14
N PHE A 142 3.30 0.49 -16.16
CA PHE A 142 4.04 -0.61 -15.53
C PHE A 142 3.43 -1.08 -14.21
N TYR A 143 2.42 -0.37 -13.70
CA TYR A 143 1.83 -0.65 -12.39
C TYR A 143 0.63 -1.56 -12.56
N ALA A 144 0.77 -2.79 -12.04
CA ALA A 144 -0.31 -3.76 -12.06
C ALA A 144 -1.35 -3.43 -10.98
N LYS A 145 -2.61 -3.37 -11.38
CA LYS A 145 -3.72 -3.06 -10.48
C LYS A 145 -3.91 -4.14 -9.43
N THR A 146 -4.25 -3.72 -8.21
CA THR A 146 -4.56 -4.60 -7.08
C THR A 146 -5.86 -4.12 -6.45
N PRO A 147 -7.02 -4.48 -7.03
CA PRO A 147 -8.32 -4.15 -6.46
C PRO A 147 -8.59 -5.01 -5.22
N VAL A 148 -8.92 -4.36 -4.11
CA VAL A 148 -9.28 -4.98 -2.83
C VAL A 148 -10.75 -4.75 -2.57
N GLY A 149 -11.53 -5.81 -2.55
CA GLY A 149 -12.98 -5.76 -2.36
C GLY A 149 -13.39 -5.35 -0.96
N ASP A 150 -14.62 -4.90 -0.86
CA ASP A 150 -15.26 -4.41 0.37
C ASP A 150 -15.15 -5.43 1.51
N GLY A 151 -14.87 -4.96 2.73
CA GLY A 151 -14.76 -5.78 3.95
C GLY A 151 -13.55 -6.71 4.00
N ALA A 152 -12.66 -6.69 3.00
CA ALA A 152 -11.48 -7.53 3.02
C ALA A 152 -10.54 -7.16 4.19
N SER A 153 -10.03 -8.19 4.86
CA SER A 153 -9.09 -8.06 5.97
C SER A 153 -7.74 -8.62 5.59
N ILE A 154 -6.71 -7.78 5.60
CA ILE A 154 -5.34 -8.16 5.32
C ILE A 154 -4.54 -8.14 6.62
N GLY A 155 -4.10 -9.31 7.07
CA GLY A 155 -3.40 -9.49 8.34
C GLY A 155 -2.06 -8.77 8.41
N ALA A 156 -1.57 -8.62 9.64
CA ALA A 156 -0.27 -8.00 9.93
C ALA A 156 0.85 -8.64 9.10
N ASN A 157 1.74 -7.80 8.53
CA ASN A 157 2.91 -8.24 7.78
C ASN A 157 2.61 -9.21 6.61
N ALA A 158 1.38 -9.22 6.09
CA ALA A 158 1.06 -9.93 4.86
C ALA A 158 1.54 -9.14 3.63
N THR A 159 1.95 -9.83 2.58
CA THR A 159 2.44 -9.22 1.34
C THR A 159 1.54 -9.58 0.18
N ILE A 160 1.10 -8.57 -0.57
CA ILE A 160 0.26 -8.74 -1.76
C ILE A 160 1.12 -8.50 -3.01
N VAL A 161 1.32 -9.56 -3.79
CA VAL A 161 1.93 -9.44 -5.12
C VAL A 161 0.93 -8.76 -6.06
N CYS A 162 1.39 -7.73 -6.76
CA CYS A 162 0.57 -6.90 -7.63
C CYS A 162 -0.04 -7.66 -8.80
N GLY A 163 -1.18 -7.15 -9.30
CA GLY A 163 -1.90 -7.76 -10.42
C GLY A 163 -2.90 -8.83 -10.00
N HIS A 164 -3.20 -8.93 -8.70
CA HIS A 164 -4.17 -9.88 -8.17
C HIS A 164 -5.32 -9.17 -7.46
N ARG A 165 -6.54 -9.65 -7.71
CA ARG A 165 -7.74 -9.18 -7.01
C ARG A 165 -7.81 -9.82 -5.62
N ILE A 166 -8.12 -9.01 -4.61
CA ILE A 166 -8.51 -9.49 -3.29
C ILE A 166 -10.03 -9.42 -3.17
N GLY A 167 -10.68 -10.57 -2.95
CA GLY A 167 -12.14 -10.65 -2.92
C GLY A 167 -12.78 -9.96 -1.73
N ARG A 168 -14.08 -9.67 -1.85
CA ARG A 168 -14.90 -9.09 -0.78
C ARG A 168 -14.92 -9.98 0.44
N ASN A 169 -14.86 -9.40 1.64
CA ASN A 169 -14.88 -10.13 2.91
C ASN A 169 -13.83 -11.25 3.02
N SER A 170 -12.79 -11.21 2.18
CA SER A 170 -11.71 -12.18 2.25
C SER A 170 -10.82 -11.89 3.45
N PHE A 171 -10.17 -12.93 3.95
CA PHE A 171 -9.31 -12.84 5.13
C PHE A 171 -7.92 -13.38 4.79
N ILE A 172 -6.94 -12.49 4.70
CA ILE A 172 -5.54 -12.85 4.52
C ILE A 172 -4.90 -12.94 5.90
N ALA A 173 -4.44 -14.13 6.30
CA ALA A 173 -3.78 -14.31 7.58
C ALA A 173 -2.46 -13.54 7.67
N ALA A 174 -2.06 -13.20 8.88
CA ALA A 174 -0.79 -12.52 9.15
C ALA A 174 0.41 -13.26 8.54
N GLY A 175 1.37 -12.52 8.01
CA GLY A 175 2.60 -13.06 7.40
C GLY A 175 2.39 -13.80 6.07
N SER A 176 1.18 -13.81 5.51
CA SER A 176 0.90 -14.55 4.26
C SER A 176 1.37 -13.78 3.03
N VAL A 177 1.79 -14.51 1.99
CA VAL A 177 2.23 -13.92 0.72
C VAL A 177 1.25 -14.30 -0.39
N VAL A 178 0.40 -13.35 -0.79
CA VAL A 178 -0.63 -13.56 -1.82
C VAL A 178 -0.02 -13.41 -3.20
N THR A 179 -0.09 -14.48 -4.00
CA THR A 179 0.51 -14.57 -5.35
C THR A 179 -0.51 -14.93 -6.44
N LYS A 180 -1.81 -14.89 -6.12
CA LYS A 180 -2.94 -15.23 -7.00
C LYS A 180 -4.17 -14.47 -6.53
N ASP A 181 -5.18 -14.38 -7.40
CA ASP A 181 -6.49 -13.84 -7.04
C ASP A 181 -7.08 -14.59 -5.84
N VAL A 182 -7.72 -13.82 -4.95
CA VAL A 182 -8.36 -14.31 -3.74
C VAL A 182 -9.87 -14.27 -3.94
N PRO A 183 -10.57 -15.41 -3.84
CA PRO A 183 -12.02 -15.43 -3.94
C PRO A 183 -12.70 -14.64 -2.81
N ASP A 184 -13.93 -14.20 -3.06
CA ASP A 184 -14.76 -13.55 -2.05
C ASP A 184 -14.98 -14.51 -0.86
N HIS A 185 -14.88 -14.00 0.37
CA HIS A 185 -14.93 -14.74 1.64
C HIS A 185 -13.78 -15.74 1.88
N ALA A 186 -12.77 -15.84 1.00
CA ALA A 186 -11.72 -16.84 1.19
C ALA A 186 -10.80 -16.49 2.37
N ILE A 187 -10.47 -17.50 3.18
CA ILE A 187 -9.37 -17.42 4.17
C ILE A 187 -8.09 -17.90 3.49
N MET A 188 -7.10 -17.01 3.34
CA MET A 188 -5.82 -17.29 2.69
C MET A 188 -4.70 -17.28 3.73
N MET A 189 -3.83 -18.29 3.72
CA MET A 189 -2.72 -18.39 4.66
C MET A 189 -1.48 -19.04 4.08
N GLY A 190 -0.30 -18.60 4.54
CA GLY A 190 1.01 -19.17 4.20
C GLY A 190 1.82 -18.38 3.16
N CYS A 191 3.01 -18.88 2.84
CA CYS A 191 3.91 -18.31 1.84
C CYS A 191 4.39 -19.42 0.87
N PRO A 192 3.87 -19.47 -0.37
CA PRO A 192 2.79 -18.65 -0.92
C PRO A 192 1.41 -19.01 -0.31
N ALA A 193 0.51 -18.03 -0.24
CA ALA A 193 -0.79 -18.18 0.39
C ALA A 193 -1.66 -19.22 -0.33
N ARG A 194 -2.38 -20.02 0.44
CA ARG A 194 -3.36 -21.02 -0.04
C ARG A 194 -4.66 -20.85 0.72
N ARG A 195 -5.77 -21.20 0.07
CA ARG A 195 -7.09 -21.17 0.70
C ARG A 195 -7.17 -22.25 1.78
N SER A 196 -7.47 -21.85 3.01
CA SER A 196 -7.62 -22.72 4.19
C SER A 196 -9.08 -22.87 4.62
N GLY A 197 -9.96 -22.01 4.13
CA GLY A 197 -11.39 -22.05 4.43
C GLY A 197 -12.12 -20.82 3.93
N TRP A 198 -13.23 -20.53 4.57
CA TRP A 198 -14.10 -19.40 4.26
C TRP A 198 -14.42 -18.61 5.52
N ALA A 199 -14.48 -17.29 5.41
CA ALA A 199 -14.82 -16.37 6.47
C ALA A 199 -16.22 -15.81 6.22
N CYS A 200 -17.00 -15.68 7.29
CA CYS A 200 -18.19 -14.85 7.30
C CYS A 200 -17.80 -13.37 7.23
N GLU A 201 -18.70 -12.50 6.78
CA GLU A 201 -18.56 -11.04 6.91
C GLU A 201 -18.27 -10.60 8.36
N CYS A 202 -18.78 -11.32 9.37
CA CYS A 202 -18.51 -11.01 10.77
C CYS A 202 -17.10 -11.42 11.26
N GLY A 203 -16.25 -11.97 10.38
CA GLY A 203 -14.88 -12.40 10.66
C GLY A 203 -14.73 -13.82 11.21
N GLU A 204 -15.82 -14.55 11.45
CA GLU A 204 -15.78 -15.92 11.96
C GLU A 204 -15.58 -16.94 10.83
N LYS A 205 -14.89 -18.06 11.09
CA LYS A 205 -14.72 -19.13 10.11
C LYS A 205 -16.06 -19.86 9.89
N LEU A 206 -16.43 -20.08 8.62
CA LEU A 206 -17.61 -20.88 8.28
C LEU A 206 -17.38 -22.36 8.54
N ASN A 207 -18.45 -23.07 8.90
CA ASN A 207 -18.44 -24.53 9.00
C ASN A 207 -18.51 -25.20 7.61
N GLU A 208 -18.56 -26.53 7.58
CA GLU A 208 -18.60 -27.32 6.34
C GLU A 208 -19.88 -27.05 5.52
N GLU A 209 -20.98 -26.70 6.19
CA GLU A 209 -22.26 -26.34 5.57
C GLU A 209 -22.35 -24.87 5.12
N LEU A 210 -21.23 -24.12 5.19
CA LEU A 210 -21.16 -22.70 4.85
C LEU A 210 -22.12 -21.81 5.66
N VAL A 211 -22.34 -22.16 6.92
CA VAL A 211 -23.09 -21.40 7.91
C VAL A 211 -22.13 -20.81 8.93
N CYS A 212 -22.34 -19.54 9.27
CA CYS A 212 -21.55 -18.89 10.31
C CYS A 212 -22.06 -19.32 11.69
N PRO A 213 -21.20 -19.90 12.56
CA PRO A 213 -21.61 -20.33 13.90
C PRO A 213 -21.94 -19.16 14.83
N LYS A 214 -21.43 -17.96 14.54
CA LYS A 214 -21.61 -16.76 15.39
C LYS A 214 -22.85 -15.95 15.05
N CYS A 215 -23.09 -15.66 13.77
CA CYS A 215 -24.21 -14.81 13.35
C CYS A 215 -25.31 -15.54 12.57
N GLY A 216 -25.15 -16.84 12.29
CA GLY A 216 -26.17 -17.65 11.62
C GLY A 216 -26.37 -17.34 10.12
N ARG A 217 -25.59 -16.44 9.52
CA ARG A 217 -25.61 -16.18 8.08
C ARG A 217 -25.22 -17.43 7.31
N LYS A 218 -25.85 -17.64 6.16
CA LYS A 218 -25.64 -18.80 5.29
C LYS A 218 -25.11 -18.35 3.93
N TYR A 219 -24.18 -19.12 3.39
CA TYR A 219 -23.52 -18.82 2.13
C TYR A 219 -23.66 -19.97 1.14
N VAL A 220 -23.54 -19.65 -0.15
CA VAL A 220 -23.51 -20.60 -1.26
C VAL A 220 -22.32 -20.31 -2.16
N GLN A 221 -21.86 -21.35 -2.86
CA GLN A 221 -20.79 -21.21 -3.84
C GLN A 221 -21.26 -20.34 -5.01
N GLY A 222 -20.53 -19.26 -5.30
CA GLY A 222 -20.70 -18.43 -6.49
C GLY A 222 -19.54 -18.60 -7.46
N GLU A 223 -19.55 -17.82 -8.55
CA GLU A 223 -18.51 -17.86 -9.59
C GLU A 223 -17.11 -17.47 -9.06
N ASN A 224 -17.03 -16.48 -8.16
CA ASN A 224 -15.78 -15.89 -7.69
C ASN A 224 -15.54 -16.06 -6.17
N GLY A 225 -16.18 -17.04 -5.53
CA GLY A 225 -16.09 -17.24 -4.08
C GLY A 225 -17.43 -17.65 -3.49
N LEU A 226 -17.77 -17.09 -2.33
CA LEU A 226 -19.08 -17.29 -1.72
C LEU A 226 -20.00 -16.09 -1.91
N LYS A 227 -21.31 -16.36 -1.96
CA LYS A 227 -22.38 -15.36 -1.91
C LYS A 227 -23.27 -15.64 -0.71
N GLU A 228 -23.67 -14.59 0.02
CA GLU A 228 -24.65 -14.72 1.11
C GLU A 228 -26.03 -15.05 0.54
N VAL A 229 -26.73 -16.00 1.16
CA VAL A 229 -28.13 -16.27 0.87
C VAL A 229 -28.95 -15.33 1.74
N GLN A 230 -29.54 -14.31 1.12
CA GLN A 230 -30.51 -13.46 1.82
C GLN A 230 -31.73 -14.31 2.18
N LYS A 231 -32.18 -14.19 3.43
CA LYS A 231 -33.43 -14.79 3.93
C LYS A 231 -34.64 -14.15 3.29
#